data_AF-A0A7H1B138-F1
#
_entry.id   AF-A0A7H1B138-F1
#
_cell.length_a   1.000
_cell.length_b   1.000
_cell.length_c   1.000
_cell.angle_alpha   90.00
_cell.angle_beta   90.00
_cell.angle_gamma   90.00
#
_symmetry.space_group_name_H-M   'P 1'
#
loop_
_entity.id
_entity.type
_entity.pdbx_description
1 polymer ?
#
loop_
_entity_poly.entity_id
_entity_poly.type
_entity_poly.pdbx_seq_one_letter_code
_entity_poly.pdbx_strand_id
1 'polypeptide(L)'
;MQTITTHPDDLLTYDAPTAGDWLLPPPNPADRLPCHVDPRDLRRLDLHALLTAAGVAPSPGDTEAIERLSALPDSVHHALRRWLGTCGRCGSTT
;
A
#
# COMPACT_ATOMS: atom_id res chain seq x y z
N MET A 1 5.73 -44.45 30.12
CA MET A 1 5.56 -43.79 31.43
C MET A 1 6.54 -42.63 31.50
N GLN A 2 6.15 -41.44 31.03
CA GLN A 2 6.90 -40.21 31.28
C GLN A 2 5.99 -39.27 32.06
N THR A 3 6.38 -38.95 33.28
CA THR A 3 5.70 -38.04 34.20
C THR A 3 6.01 -36.61 33.80
N ILE A 4 4.99 -35.90 33.31
CA ILE A 4 5.04 -34.48 33.03
C ILE A 4 4.88 -33.76 34.38
N THR A 5 5.99 -33.38 35.01
CA THR A 5 5.97 -32.47 36.15
C THR A 5 5.56 -31.09 35.63
N THR A 6 4.30 -30.73 35.89
CA THR A 6 3.78 -29.37 35.66
C THR A 6 4.30 -28.49 36.79
N HIS A 7 5.16 -27.53 36.46
CA HIS A 7 5.69 -26.55 37.40
C HIS A 7 4.57 -25.53 37.74
N PRO A 8 4.24 -25.27 39.01
CA PRO A 8 3.12 -24.39 39.39
C PRO A 8 3.44 -22.89 39.31
N ASP A 9 4.01 -22.44 38.17
CA ASP A 9 4.28 -21.01 37.88
C ASP A 9 3.68 -20.56 36.53
N ASP A 10 2.87 -21.41 35.88
CA ASP A 10 2.19 -21.12 34.61
C ASP A 10 0.77 -20.53 34.83
N LEU A 11 0.66 -19.67 35.85
CA LEU A 11 -0.48 -18.76 36.03
C LEU A 11 -0.01 -17.31 35.85
N LEU A 12 0.75 -17.06 34.78
CA LEU A 12 0.76 -15.74 34.20
C LEU A 12 -0.66 -15.47 33.72
N THR A 13 -1.41 -14.83 34.62
CA THR A 13 -2.61 -14.08 34.33
C THR A 13 -2.38 -13.36 33.02
N TYR A 14 -2.98 -13.89 31.95
CA TYR A 14 -3.17 -13.12 30.74
C TYR A 14 -4.20 -12.07 31.13
N ASP A 15 -3.72 -10.99 31.74
CA ASP A 15 -4.47 -9.76 31.90
C ASP A 15 -4.72 -9.32 30.46
N ALA A 16 -5.88 -9.70 29.95
CA ALA A 16 -6.33 -9.27 28.64
C ALA A 16 -6.16 -7.75 28.64
N PRO A 17 -5.38 -7.16 27.71
CA PRO A 17 -5.15 -5.73 27.70
C PRO A 17 -6.52 -5.06 27.72
N THR A 18 -6.80 -4.40 28.84
CA THR A 18 -8.06 -3.73 29.10
C THR A 18 -8.39 -2.82 27.93
N ALA A 19 -9.65 -2.82 27.55
CA ALA A 19 -10.21 -2.29 26.31
C ALA A 19 -10.10 -0.75 26.18
N GLY A 20 -8.87 -0.21 26.13
CA GLY A 20 -8.59 1.22 26.06
C GLY A 20 -7.39 1.61 25.19
N ASP A 21 -6.62 0.65 24.67
CA ASP A 21 -5.31 0.90 24.05
C ASP A 21 -5.33 1.20 22.53
N TRP A 22 -6.51 1.46 21.94
CA TRP A 22 -6.66 1.42 20.47
C TRP A 22 -6.83 2.75 19.75
N LEU A 23 -6.74 3.90 20.42
CA LEU A 23 -6.86 5.20 19.76
C LEU A 23 -5.74 6.15 20.20
N LEU A 24 -4.53 5.89 19.73
CA LEU A 24 -3.46 6.89 19.77
C LEU A 24 -3.96 8.16 19.05
N PRO A 25 -3.81 9.34 19.65
CA PRO A 25 -4.12 10.58 18.95
C PRO A 25 -3.24 10.67 17.69
N PRO A 26 -3.77 11.22 16.57
CA PRO A 26 -2.98 11.35 15.36
C PRO A 26 -1.71 12.16 15.65
N PRO A 27 -0.54 11.73 15.14
CA PRO A 27 0.71 12.42 15.41
C PRO A 27 0.63 13.88 14.92
N ASN A 28 1.10 14.78 15.77
CA ASN A 28 1.14 16.22 15.51
C ASN A 28 1.79 16.50 14.15
N PRO A 29 1.14 17.25 13.24
CA PRO A 29 1.69 17.53 11.92
C PRO A 29 3.03 18.26 11.96
N ALA A 30 3.30 19.06 13.00
CA ALA A 30 4.57 19.77 13.16
C ALA A 30 5.75 18.84 13.50
N ASP A 31 5.47 17.67 14.07
CA ASP A 31 6.48 16.67 14.44
C ASP A 31 6.72 15.65 13.31
N ARG A 32 6.05 15.81 12.16
CA ARG A 32 6.25 14.94 11.00
C ARG A 32 7.58 15.28 10.34
N LEU A 33 8.38 14.24 10.12
CA LEU A 33 9.59 14.38 9.33
C LEU A 33 9.22 14.85 7.92
N PRO A 34 9.91 15.86 7.36
CA PRO A 34 9.68 16.27 5.98
C PRO A 34 9.97 15.10 5.05
N CYS A 35 8.92 14.51 4.48
CA CYS A 35 9.06 13.43 3.51
C CYS A 35 9.24 14.05 2.11
N HIS A 36 10.44 13.93 1.55
CA HIS A 36 10.65 14.19 0.14
C HIS A 36 10.47 12.88 -0.61
N VAL A 37 9.35 12.75 -1.33
CA VAL A 37 9.12 11.61 -2.21
C VAL A 37 9.81 11.93 -3.53
N ASP A 38 10.65 11.03 -4.02
CA ASP A 38 11.29 11.21 -5.31
C ASP A 38 10.22 11.35 -6.41
N PRO A 39 10.38 12.25 -7.40
CA PRO A 39 9.44 12.38 -8.50
C PRO A 39 9.17 11.06 -9.24
N ARG A 40 10.15 10.15 -9.29
CA ARG A 40 10.01 8.79 -9.82
C ARG A 40 9.08 7.93 -8.96
N ASP A 41 9.20 8.03 -7.64
CA ASP A 41 8.35 7.28 -6.71
C ASP A 41 6.90 7.78 -6.76
N LEU A 42 6.70 9.10 -6.90
CA LEU A 42 5.38 9.68 -7.15
C LEU A 42 4.76 9.16 -8.45
N ARG A 43 5.54 9.13 -9.53
CA ARG A 43 5.11 8.58 -10.84
C ARG A 43 4.74 7.10 -10.74
N ARG A 44 5.52 6.32 -9.98
CA ARG A 44 5.24 4.90 -9.73
C ARG A 44 3.92 4.70 -8.99
N LEU A 45 3.71 5.43 -7.88
CA LEU A 45 2.47 5.36 -7.10
C LEU A 45 1.25 5.74 -7.93
N ASP A 46 1.37 6.79 -8.72
CA ASP A 46 0.30 7.24 -9.60
C ASP A 46 -0.04 6.22 -10.71
N LEU A 47 0.97 5.60 -11.31
CA LEU A 47 0.76 4.53 -12.29
C LEU A 47 0.02 3.34 -11.65
N HIS A 48 0.40 2.91 -10.44
CA HIS A 48 -0.31 1.87 -9.70
C HIS A 48 -1.77 2.24 -9.42
N ALA A 49 -2.02 3.49 -9.02
CA ALA A 49 -3.38 3.98 -8.77
C ALA A 49 -4.23 3.96 -10.04
N LEU A 50 -3.68 4.40 -11.18
CA LEU A 50 -4.37 4.40 -12.48
C LEU A 50 -4.69 2.98 -12.95
N LEU A 51 -3.73 2.06 -12.85
CA LEU A 51 -3.94 0.66 -13.23
C LEU A 51 -5.04 0.04 -12.36
N THR A 52 -4.99 0.27 -11.04
CA THR A 52 -6.01 -0.21 -10.10
C THR A 52 -7.39 0.39 -10.41
N ALA A 53 -7.48 1.69 -10.68
CA ALA A 53 -8.72 2.36 -11.07
C ALA A 53 -9.26 1.87 -12.42
N ALA A 54 -8.38 1.45 -13.34
CA ALA A 54 -8.74 0.80 -14.59
C ALA A 54 -9.13 -0.69 -14.42
N GLY A 55 -9.08 -1.23 -13.19
CA GLY A 55 -9.38 -2.64 -12.90
C GLY A 55 -8.26 -3.61 -13.26
N VAL A 56 -7.06 -3.11 -13.56
CA VAL A 56 -5.88 -3.92 -13.85
C VAL A 56 -5.04 -4.02 -12.58
N ALA A 57 -5.13 -5.15 -11.87
CA ALA A 57 -4.24 -5.43 -10.75
C ALA A 57 -2.85 -5.81 -11.31
N PRO A 58 -1.80 -4.99 -11.11
CA PRO A 58 -0.47 -5.31 -11.62
C PRO A 58 0.05 -6.57 -10.95
N SER A 59 0.47 -7.54 -11.77
CA SER A 59 1.05 -8.78 -11.26
C SER A 59 2.48 -8.53 -10.78
N PRO A 60 3.05 -9.39 -9.91
CA PRO A 60 4.46 -9.26 -9.52
C PRO A 60 5.42 -9.33 -10.72
N GLY A 61 5.01 -9.95 -11.83
CA GLY A 61 5.78 -9.97 -13.08
C GLY A 61 5.85 -8.61 -13.79
N ASP A 62 4.90 -7.71 -13.53
CA ASP A 62 4.85 -6.38 -14.15
C ASP A 62 5.71 -5.34 -13.42
N THR A 63 6.29 -5.71 -12.27
CA THR A 63 7.08 -4.81 -11.42
C THR A 63 8.22 -4.15 -12.21
N GLU A 64 8.95 -4.91 -13.02
CA GLU A 64 10.06 -4.38 -13.81
C GLU A 64 9.60 -3.43 -14.92
N ALA A 65 8.43 -3.70 -15.52
CA ALA A 65 7.83 -2.81 -16.51
C ALA A 65 7.40 -1.49 -15.86
N ILE A 66 6.79 -1.56 -14.67
CA ILE A 66 6.37 -0.40 -13.89
C ILE A 66 7.57 0.45 -13.46
N GLU A 67 8.68 -0.18 -13.04
CA GLU A 67 9.92 0.52 -12.68
C GLU A 67 10.59 1.23 -13.87
N ARG A 68 10.49 0.67 -15.07
CA ARG A 68 10.96 1.33 -16.30
C ARG A 68 10.04 2.47 -16.70
N LEU A 69 8.73 2.25 -16.66
CA LEU A 69 7.74 3.28 -16.97
C LEU A 69 7.86 4.47 -16.02
N SER A 70 8.05 4.24 -14.72
CA SER A 70 8.20 5.31 -13.72
C SER A 70 9.43 6.19 -13.94
N ALA A 71 10.49 5.66 -14.57
CA ALA A 71 11.68 6.43 -14.93
C ALA A 71 11.44 7.39 -16.12
N LEU A 72 10.41 7.15 -16.95
CA LEU A 72 10.11 7.95 -18.13
C LEU A 72 9.61 9.36 -17.76
N PRO A 73 9.85 10.38 -18.62
CA PRO A 73 9.47 11.76 -18.34
C PRO A 73 7.96 11.95 -18.19
N ASP A 74 7.57 13.08 -17.58
CA ASP A 74 6.17 13.39 -17.24
C ASP A 74 5.22 13.41 -18.45
N SER A 75 5.72 13.76 -19.64
CA SER A 75 4.93 13.74 -20.87
C SER A 75 4.38 12.35 -21.19
N VAL A 76 5.16 11.29 -20.92
CA VAL A 76 4.74 9.91 -21.11
C VAL A 76 3.69 9.52 -20.07
N HIS A 77 3.89 9.91 -18.81
CA HIS A 77 2.91 9.66 -17.75
C HIS A 77 1.58 10.36 -18.00
N HIS A 78 1.60 11.58 -18.55
CA HIS A 78 0.38 12.29 -18.95
C HIS A 78 -0.36 11.56 -20.09
N ALA A 79 0.37 11.01 -21.07
CA ALA A 79 -0.24 10.20 -22.12
C ALA A 79 -0.86 8.90 -21.56
N LEU A 80 -0.14 8.20 -20.66
CA LEU A 80 -0.63 6.99 -19.99
C LEU A 80 -1.92 7.26 -19.18
N ARG A 81 -1.94 8.33 -18.38
CA ARG A 81 -3.14 8.80 -17.66
C ARG A 81 -4.34 8.99 -18.59
N ARG A 82 -4.12 9.64 -19.73
CA ARG A 82 -5.18 9.88 -20.72
C ARG A 82 -5.70 8.56 -21.28
N TRP A 83 -4.81 7.65 -21.70
CA TRP A 83 -5.21 6.37 -22.29
C TRP A 83 -5.94 5.47 -21.31
N LEU A 84 -5.37 5.26 -20.12
CA LEU A 84 -5.98 4.44 -19.07
C LEU A 84 -7.30 5.04 -18.59
N GLY A 85 -7.35 6.37 -18.46
CA GLY A 85 -8.58 7.09 -18.17
C GLY A 85 -9.65 6.96 -19.25
N THR A 86 -9.29 6.79 -20.51
CA THR A 86 -10.25 6.53 -21.61
C THR A 86 -10.65 5.06 -21.71
N CYS A 87 -9.78 4.11 -21.36
CA CYS A 87 -10.09 2.67 -21.38
C CYS A 87 -11.23 2.31 -20.42
N GLY A 88 -11.28 2.93 -19.23
CA GLY A 88 -12.38 2.73 -18.28
C GLY A 88 -13.76 3.24 -18.77
N ARG A 89 -13.82 3.96 -19.90
CA ARG A 89 -15.07 4.45 -20.51
C ARG A 89 -15.45 3.73 -21.81
N CYS A 90 -14.69 2.71 -22.23
CA CYS A 90 -14.91 2.04 -23.51
C CYS A 90 -15.92 0.88 -23.47
N GLY A 91 -16.76 0.80 -22.44
CA GLY A 91 -17.67 -0.31 -22.19
C GLY A 91 -19.15 0.05 -22.18
N SER A 92 -19.65 0.90 -23.09
CA SER A 92 -21.10 1.04 -23.33
C SER A 92 -21.41 1.91 -24.53
N THR A 93 -21.41 1.32 -25.72
CA THR A 93 -22.27 1.77 -26.84
C THR A 93 -22.53 0.55 -27.70
N THR A 94 -23.60 -0.18 -27.33
CA THR A 94 -24.36 -1.08 -28.21
C THR A 94 -25.65 -0.36 -28.55
#